data_AF-A0A069NHD1-F1
#
_entry.id   AF-A0A069NHD1-F1
#
_cell.length_a   1.000
_cell.length_b   1.000
_cell.length_c   1.000
_cell.angle_alpha   90.00
_cell.angle_beta   90.00
_cell.angle_gamma   90.00
#
_symmetry.space_group_name_H-M   'P 1'
#
loop_
_entity.id
_entity.type
_entity.pdbx_description
1 polymer ?
#
loop_
_entity_poly.entity_id
_entity_poly.type
_entity_poly.pdbx_seq_one_letter_code
_entity_poly.pdbx_strand_id
1 'polypeptide(L)' 'MNMQSLESIAAVSEAVAVIRHARGLKNPNDLPAGTPEWKAASDAFADDFLRALDGEPGVRSWWTF' A
#
# COMPACT_ATOMS: atom_id res chain seq x y z
N MET A 1 20.31 -5.99 3.90
CA MET A 1 19.13 -6.36 3.09
C MET A 1 19.64 -7.02 1.82
N ASN A 2 19.16 -8.22 1.48
CA ASN A 2 19.58 -8.91 0.24
C ASN A 2 18.61 -8.55 -0.91
N MET A 3 18.98 -8.87 -2.16
CA MET A 3 18.14 -8.53 -3.33
C MET A 3 16.71 -9.07 -3.19
N GLN A 4 16.58 -10.31 -2.71
CA GLN A 4 15.29 -10.97 -2.50
C GLN A 4 14.37 -10.19 -1.54
N SER A 5 14.91 -9.65 -0.44
CA SER A 5 14.13 -8.83 0.48
C SER A 5 13.66 -7.50 -0.14
N LEU A 6 14.43 -6.92 -1.06
CA LEU A 6 14.03 -5.71 -1.79
C LEU A 6 12.90 -6.02 -2.79
N GLU A 7 13.00 -7.14 -3.50
CA GLU A 7 11.96 -7.60 -4.42
C GLU A 7 10.65 -7.90 -3.68
N SER A 8 10.70 -8.55 -2.52
CA SER A 8 9.52 -8.79 -1.70
C SER A 8 8.85 -7.49 -1.25
N ILE A 9 9.63 -6.48 -0.83
CA ILE A 9 9.09 -5.18 -0.42
C ILE A 9 8.43 -4.46 -1.61
N ALA A 10 9.06 -4.50 -2.79
CA ALA A 10 8.50 -3.92 -4.01
C ALA A 10 7.19 -4.59 -4.40
N ALA A 11 7.13 -5.93 -4.37
CA ALA A 11 5.94 -6.70 -4.68
C ALA A 11 4.76 -6.38 -3.73
N VAL A 12 5.03 -6.24 -2.42
CA VAL A 12 4.00 -5.85 -1.45
C VAL A 12 3.52 -4.42 -1.73
N SER A 13 4.44 -3.50 -2.04
CA SER A 13 4.09 -2.11 -2.36
C SER A 13 3.19 -2.02 -3.60
N GLU A 14 3.49 -2.79 -4.64
CA GLU A 14 2.69 -2.88 -5.87
C GLU A 14 1.30 -3.49 -5.59
N ALA A 15 1.24 -4.58 -4.82
CA ALA A 15 -0.02 -5.20 -4.44
C ALA A 15 -0.94 -4.22 -3.69
N VAL A 16 -0.39 -3.45 -2.74
CA VAL A 16 -1.13 -2.41 -2.01
C VAL A 16 -1.66 -1.34 -2.97
N ALA A 17 -0.82 -0.86 -3.89
CA ALA A 17 -1.22 0.16 -4.87
C ALA A 17 -2.40 -0.31 -5.74
N VAL A 18 -2.35 -1.56 -6.20
CA VAL A 18 -3.42 -2.18 -7.01
C VAL A 18 -4.71 -2.32 -6.22
N ILE A 19 -4.65 -2.79 -4.97
CA ILE A 19 -5.85 -2.94 -4.12
C ILE A 19 -6.48 -1.58 -3.83
N ARG A 20 -5.67 -0.57 -3.51
CA ARG A 20 -6.14 0.80 -3.28
C ARG A 20 -6.84 1.36 -4.52
N HIS A 21 -6.24 1.18 -5.69
CA HIS A 21 -6.84 1.59 -6.96
C HIS A 21 -8.19 0.91 -7.19
N ALA A 22 -8.28 -0.41 -6.96
CA ALA A 22 -9.54 -1.17 -7.10
C ALA A 22 -10.65 -0.70 -6.13
N ARG A 23 -10.27 -0.11 -4.99
CA ARG A 23 -11.19 0.49 -4.01
C ARG A 23 -11.51 1.97 -4.30
N GLY A 24 -10.98 2.54 -5.38
CA GLY A 24 -11.13 3.96 -5.71
C GLY A 24 -10.31 4.90 -4.81
N LEU A 25 -9.35 4.37 -4.04
CA LEU A 25 -8.46 5.16 -3.19
C LEU A 25 -7.27 5.69 -4.02
N LYS A 26 -6.81 6.90 -3.71
CA LYS A 26 -5.66 7.52 -4.38
C LYS A 26 -4.36 6.94 -3.84
N ASN A 27 -3.43 6.63 -4.74
CA ASN A 27 -2.05 6.35 -4.39
C ASN A 27 -1.24 7.65 -4.39
N PRO A 28 -0.12 7.71 -3.64
CA PRO A 28 0.75 8.88 -3.64
C PRO A 28 1.21 9.29 -5.05
N ASN A 29 1.45 8.31 -5.93
CA ASN A 29 1.88 8.55 -7.31
C ASN A 29 0.81 9.18 -8.21
N ASP A 30 -0.46 9.18 -7.78
CA ASP A 30 -1.57 9.79 -8.51
C ASP A 30 -1.69 11.30 -8.24
N LEU A 31 -0.88 11.84 -7.33
CA LEU A 31 -1.03 13.19 -6.77
C LEU A 31 0.27 13.99 -6.90
N PRO A 32 0.19 15.31 -7.10
CA PRO A 32 1.37 16.17 -7.11
C PRO A 32 2.08 16.11 -5.75
N ALA A 33 3.37 15.80 -5.75
CA ALA A 33 4.15 15.71 -4.53
C ALA A 33 4.13 17.03 -3.74
N GLY A 34 4.03 16.93 -2.42
CA GLY A 34 4.06 18.07 -1.51
C GLY A 34 2.71 18.76 -1.27
N THR A 35 1.62 18.35 -1.92
CA THR A 35 0.28 18.85 -1.56
C THR A 35 -0.25 18.17 -0.29
N PRO A 36 -1.22 18.78 0.43
CA PRO A 36 -1.89 18.14 1.56
C PRO A 36 -2.55 16.80 1.18
N GLU A 37 -3.13 16.70 -0.01
CA GLU A 37 -3.76 15.48 -0.52
C GLU A 37 -2.73 14.39 -0.76
N TRP A 38 -1.57 14.72 -1.33
CA TRP A 38 -0.47 13.78 -1.50
C TRP A 38 0.02 13.26 -0.15
N LYS A 39 0.14 14.13 0.86
CA LYS A 39 0.51 13.74 2.22
C LYS A 39 -0.51 12.79 2.83
N ALA A 40 -1.80 13.12 2.74
CA ALA A 40 -2.87 12.26 3.24
C ALA A 40 -2.90 10.89 2.55
N ALA A 41 -2.69 10.86 1.22
CA ALA A 41 -2.61 9.61 0.47
C ALA A 41 -1.36 8.79 0.83
N SER A 42 -0.24 9.45 1.14
CA SER A 42 1.01 8.82 1.57
C SER A 42 0.89 8.19 2.95
N ASP A 43 0.31 8.92 3.90
CA ASP A 43 0.08 8.42 5.26
C ASP A 43 -0.88 7.20 5.21
N ALA A 44 -2.00 7.29 4.46
CA ALA A 44 -2.92 6.17 4.29
C ALA A 44 -2.32 4.96 3.53
N PHE A 45 -1.42 5.21 2.56
CA PHE A 45 -0.72 4.14 1.85
C PHE A 45 0.26 3.42 2.79
N ALA A 46 0.99 4.16 3.63
CA ALA A 46 1.91 3.58 4.59
C ALA A 46 1.18 2.69 5.60
N ASP A 47 0.01 3.10 6.08
CA ASP A 47 -0.83 2.28 6.97
C ASP A 47 -1.27 0.96 6.30
N ASP A 48 -1.71 1.02 5.04
CA ASP A 48 -2.07 -0.19 4.27
C ASP A 48 -0.85 -1.10 4.04
N PHE A 49 0.31 -0.52 3.77
CA PHE A 49 1.55 -1.26 3.56
C PHE A 49 2.02 -1.95 4.85
N LEU A 50 2.00 -1.25 5.99
CA LEU A 50 2.31 -1.84 7.28
C LEU A 50 1.31 -2.95 7.64
N ARG A 51 0.02 -2.75 7.37
CA ARG A 51 -1.01 -3.80 7.53
C ARG A 51 -0.78 -5.01 6.63
N ALA A 52 -0.20 -4.82 5.44
CA ALA A 52 0.17 -5.91 4.55
C ALA A 52 1.40 -6.69 5.06
N LEU A 53 2.36 -5.98 5.65
CA LEU A 53 3.53 -6.59 6.28
C LEU A 53 3.22 -7.29 7.60
N ASP A 54 2.26 -6.78 8.37
CA ASP A 54 1.81 -7.33 9.66
C ASP A 54 0.90 -8.57 9.50
N GLY A 55 0.63 -8.99 8.26
CA GLY A 55 -0.29 -10.09 7.97
C GLY A 55 0.18 -11.45 8.50
N GLU A 56 -0.37 -11.88 9.63
CA GLU A 56 -0.89 -13.25 9.76
C GLU A 56 -1.69 -13.59 8.48
N PRO A 57 -1.56 -14.81 7.92
CA PRO A 57 -1.93 -15.16 6.55
C PRO A 57 -3.45 -15.33 6.37
N GLY A 58 -4.19 -14.26 6.59
CA GLY A 58 -5.61 -14.17 6.32
C GLY A 58 -5.84 -13.18 5.19
N VAL A 59 -5.81 -13.64 3.94
CA VAL A 59 -6.40 -12.95 2.77
C VAL A 59 -7.75 -12.30 3.15
N ARG A 60 -8.48 -12.93 4.06
CA ARG A 60 -9.75 -12.49 4.64
C ARG A 60 -9.77 -11.11 5.34
N SER A 61 -8.68 -10.61 5.92
CA SER A 61 -8.68 -9.29 6.59
C SER A 61 -8.73 -8.10 5.62
N TRP A 62 -8.50 -8.37 4.34
CA TRP A 62 -8.63 -7.41 3.24
C TRP A 62 -10.01 -7.48 2.57
N TRP A 63 -10.83 -8.48 2.90
CA TRP A 63 -12.15 -8.70 2.33
C TRP A 63 -13.17 -8.82 3.47
N THR A 64 -13.51 -7.69 4.09
CA THR A 64 -14.73 -7.59 4.89
C THR A 64 -15.80 -6.99 3.98
N PHE A 65 -16.77 -7.82 3.61
CA PHE A 65 -18.00 -7.41 2.91
C PHE A 65 -19.00 -6.82 3.91
#